data_AF-A0AA47BSU4-F1
#
_entry.id   AF-A0AA47BSU4-F1
#
_cell.length_a   1.000
_cell.length_b   1.000
_cell.length_c   1.000
_cell.angle_alpha   90.00
_cell.angle_beta   90.00
_cell.angle_gamma   90.00
#
_symmetry.space_group_name_H-M   'P 1'
#
loop_
_entity.id
_entity.type
_entity.pdbx_description
1 polymer ?
#
loop_
_entity_poly.entity_id
_entity_poly.type
_entity_poly.pdbx_seq_one_letter_code
_entity_poly.pdbx_strand_id
1 'polypeptide(L)'
;MNLTDIFDPESCSVKLNTRDKNGTLEALAALAVRSEKTGAAKEENIARALIEREAQGSTGFGNEIAIPHARIKDLDSFIIFIAHAPKGVEFSSLDRKKVRLFFVILGPENRPSEHVQILAAISRSLSNTSLKKELLAARTAETMQESFLRHSGEKQETPTSKQKMRLLILILYMDELIYHILEYFLEAGIKGATILESSGMGQYVSNIPLFATFIGFMNKQKNHSNTLLATIPANREDEIIRGIEAITGNLDKKQGAMIMTFDIDRYKGTMKVI
;
A
#
# COMPACT_ATOMS: atom_id res chain seq x y z
N MET A 1 -14.29 -8.16 1.88
CA MET A 1 -14.04 -9.15 2.95
C MET A 1 -13.68 -8.39 4.22
N ASN A 2 -14.22 -8.77 5.38
CA ASN A 2 -13.89 -8.10 6.64
C ASN A 2 -12.57 -8.67 7.19
N LEU A 3 -11.61 -7.82 7.55
CA LEU A 3 -10.33 -8.26 8.13
C LEU A 3 -10.53 -9.06 9.43
N THR A 4 -11.65 -8.83 10.13
CA THR A 4 -12.04 -9.56 11.34
C THR A 4 -12.21 -11.06 11.10
N ASP A 5 -12.75 -11.45 9.95
CA ASP A 5 -13.09 -12.86 9.67
C ASP A 5 -11.84 -13.70 9.38
N ILE A 6 -10.79 -13.05 8.88
CA ILE A 6 -9.55 -13.67 8.42
C ILE A 6 -8.38 -13.42 9.38
N PHE A 7 -8.54 -12.54 10.37
CA PHE A 7 -7.59 -12.40 11.45
C PHE A 7 -7.62 -13.62 12.36
N ASP A 8 -6.45 -14.16 12.68
CA ASP A 8 -6.27 -15.36 13.46
C ASP A 8 -5.48 -15.06 14.74
N PRO A 9 -6.14 -15.06 15.91
CA PRO A 9 -5.47 -14.79 17.17
C PRO A 9 -4.58 -15.95 17.63
N GLU A 10 -4.84 -17.19 17.21
CA GLU A 10 -4.07 -18.38 17.63
C GLU A 10 -2.67 -18.40 17.03
N SER A 11 -2.54 -17.88 15.81
CA SER A 11 -1.26 -17.66 15.15
C SER A 11 -0.53 -16.39 15.63
N CYS A 12 -1.14 -15.55 16.46
CA CYS A 12 -0.47 -14.33 16.94
C CYS A 12 0.61 -14.63 17.99
N SER A 13 1.65 -13.80 18.02
CA SER A 13 2.70 -13.89 19.04
C SER A 13 3.22 -12.52 19.45
N VAL A 14 3.23 -12.25 20.75
CA VAL A 14 3.81 -11.02 21.30
C VAL A 14 5.31 -11.13 21.63
N LYS A 15 5.88 -12.34 21.48
CA LYS A 15 7.28 -12.66 21.78
C LYS A 15 7.83 -13.67 20.78
N LEU A 16 8.06 -13.23 19.55
CA LEU A 16 8.76 -13.99 18.54
C LEU A 16 10.27 -13.96 18.81
N ASN A 17 10.84 -15.11 19.15
CA ASN A 17 12.28 -15.28 19.32
C ASN A 17 12.90 -15.79 18.02
N THR A 18 13.65 -14.94 17.35
CA THR A 18 14.31 -15.26 16.08
C THR A 18 15.59 -14.42 15.95
N ARG A 19 16.51 -14.85 15.08
CA ARG A 19 17.86 -14.27 14.93
C ARG A 19 18.08 -13.64 13.57
N ASP A 20 17.61 -14.29 12.52
CA ASP A 20 17.84 -13.90 11.14
C ASP A 20 16.55 -14.00 10.32
N LYS A 21 16.65 -13.56 9.06
CA LYS A 21 15.54 -13.42 8.14
C LYS A 21 14.84 -14.75 7.85
N ASN A 22 15.58 -15.81 7.54
CA ASN A 22 15.00 -17.11 7.18
C ASN A 22 14.43 -17.81 8.42
N GLY A 23 15.16 -17.82 9.54
CA GLY A 23 14.65 -18.36 10.80
C GLY A 23 13.41 -17.63 11.31
N THR A 24 13.24 -16.35 10.93
CA THR A 24 11.99 -15.63 11.19
C THR A 24 10.84 -16.18 10.36
N LEU A 25 11.03 -16.39 9.05
CA LEU A 25 10.00 -16.94 8.18
C LEU A 25 9.58 -18.35 8.59
N GLU A 26 10.53 -19.19 9.00
CA GLU A 26 10.27 -20.52 9.59
C GLU A 26 9.46 -20.40 10.89
N ALA A 27 9.86 -19.50 11.80
CA ALA A 27 9.13 -19.28 13.04
C ALA A 27 7.70 -18.75 12.81
N LEU A 28 7.49 -17.93 11.78
CA LEU A 28 6.15 -17.47 11.38
C LEU A 28 5.31 -18.62 10.80
N ALA A 29 5.90 -19.54 10.04
CA ALA A 29 5.21 -20.74 9.57
C ALA A 29 4.77 -21.64 10.74
N ALA A 30 5.63 -21.82 11.75
CA ALA A 30 5.31 -22.55 12.98
C ALA A 30 4.18 -21.88 13.80
N LEU A 31 4.02 -20.56 13.70
CA LEU A 31 2.85 -19.86 14.26
C LEU A 31 1.58 -20.10 13.43
N ALA A 32 1.70 -20.09 12.10
CA ALA A 32 0.58 -20.24 11.19
C ALA A 32 -0.17 -21.56 11.41
N VAL A 33 0.55 -22.68 11.54
CA VAL A 33 -0.05 -24.02 11.72
C VAL A 33 -0.78 -24.24 13.04
N ARG A 34 -0.79 -23.25 13.94
CA ARG A 34 -1.62 -23.26 15.15
C ARG A 34 -3.09 -23.02 14.83
N SER A 35 -3.37 -22.30 13.75
CA SER A 35 -4.73 -21.99 13.33
C SER A 35 -5.37 -23.20 12.68
N GLU A 36 -6.58 -23.56 13.11
CA GLU A 36 -7.39 -24.59 12.44
C GLU A 36 -7.67 -24.23 10.95
N LYS A 37 -7.63 -22.94 10.59
CA LYS A 37 -7.83 -22.47 9.21
C LYS A 37 -6.73 -22.90 8.26
N THR A 38 -5.57 -23.34 8.77
CA THR A 38 -4.49 -23.88 7.93
C THR A 38 -4.84 -25.24 7.33
N GLY A 39 -5.80 -25.97 7.92
CA GLY A 39 -6.26 -27.24 7.39
C GLY A 39 -5.12 -28.26 7.21
N ALA A 40 -4.93 -28.72 5.98
CA ALA A 40 -3.87 -29.69 5.64
C ALA A 40 -2.51 -29.06 5.31
N ALA A 41 -2.40 -27.73 5.33
CA ALA A 41 -1.16 -27.04 5.01
C ALA A 41 -0.08 -27.31 6.06
N LYS A 42 1.03 -27.91 5.63
CA LYS A 42 2.17 -28.24 6.50
C LYS A 42 3.07 -27.03 6.73
N GLU A 43 3.69 -26.98 7.91
CA GLU A 43 4.64 -25.94 8.31
C GLU A 43 5.75 -25.75 7.27
N GLU A 44 6.35 -26.84 6.77
CA GLU A 44 7.46 -26.77 5.81
C GLU A 44 7.02 -26.16 4.48
N ASN A 45 5.77 -26.41 4.06
CA ASN A 45 5.23 -25.83 2.84
C ASN A 45 5.00 -24.32 2.99
N ILE A 46 4.50 -23.88 4.16
CA ILE A 46 4.29 -22.46 4.46
C ILE A 46 5.64 -21.74 4.55
N ALA A 47 6.61 -22.31 5.28
CA ALA A 47 7.96 -21.75 5.40
C ALA A 47 8.62 -21.59 4.03
N ARG A 48 8.59 -22.65 3.20
CA ARG A 48 9.13 -22.60 1.83
C ARG A 48 8.46 -21.51 1.01
N ALA A 49 7.14 -21.41 1.02
CA ALA A 49 6.40 -20.42 0.24
C ALA A 49 6.73 -18.98 0.68
N LEU A 50 6.86 -18.74 1.99
CA LEU A 50 7.29 -17.44 2.52
C LEU A 50 8.73 -17.09 2.12
N ILE A 51 9.66 -18.04 2.21
CA ILE A 51 11.08 -17.85 1.82
C ILE A 51 11.20 -17.57 0.32
N GLU A 52 10.52 -18.36 -0.52
CA GLU A 52 10.50 -18.16 -1.96
C GLU A 52 9.93 -16.79 -2.34
N ARG A 53 8.85 -16.36 -1.68
CA ARG A 53 8.30 -15.01 -1.89
C ARG A 53 9.28 -13.93 -1.45
N GLU A 54 9.89 -14.07 -0.29
CA GLU A 54 10.85 -13.09 0.24
C GLU A 54 12.09 -12.96 -0.66
N ALA A 55 12.52 -14.05 -1.31
CA ALA A 55 13.64 -14.05 -2.25
C ALA A 55 13.38 -13.25 -3.54
N GLN A 56 12.11 -13.09 -3.94
CA GLN A 56 11.72 -12.24 -5.08
C GLN A 56 11.90 -10.75 -4.78
N GLY A 57 11.96 -10.37 -3.51
CA GLY A 57 12.08 -9.00 -3.06
C GLY A 57 11.59 -8.87 -1.63
N SER A 58 12.33 -8.10 -0.84
CA SER A 58 12.09 -7.95 0.59
C SER A 58 10.65 -7.50 0.88
N THR A 59 9.98 -8.16 1.83
CA THR A 59 8.68 -7.71 2.34
C THR A 59 8.80 -6.78 3.55
N GLY A 60 10.03 -6.35 3.87
CA GLY A 60 10.30 -5.34 4.88
C GLY A 60 9.78 -3.96 4.45
N PHE A 61 8.56 -3.65 4.88
CA PHE A 61 7.84 -2.41 4.62
C PHE A 61 8.58 -1.15 5.12
N GLY A 62 9.37 -1.28 6.18
CA GLY A 62 10.05 -0.17 6.86
C GLY A 62 9.34 0.24 8.14
N ASN A 63 9.86 1.23 8.85
CA ASN A 63 9.32 1.66 10.15
C ASN A 63 9.19 0.49 11.15
N GLU A 64 10.20 -0.39 11.22
CA GLU A 64 10.21 -1.60 12.05
C GLU A 64 9.11 -2.64 11.69
N ILE A 65 8.51 -2.57 10.51
CA ILE A 65 7.42 -3.46 10.05
C ILE A 65 7.85 -4.26 8.81
N ALA A 66 7.42 -5.53 8.74
CA ALA A 66 7.39 -6.33 7.52
C ALA A 66 6.00 -6.94 7.30
N ILE A 67 5.71 -7.28 6.05
CA ILE A 67 4.45 -7.92 5.64
C ILE A 67 4.75 -9.23 4.89
N PRO A 68 5.32 -10.27 5.55
CA PRO A 68 5.54 -11.56 4.90
C PRO A 68 4.21 -12.13 4.42
N HIS A 69 4.14 -12.48 3.15
CA HIS A 69 2.92 -13.00 2.56
C HIS A 69 3.22 -14.13 1.60
N ALA A 70 2.32 -15.11 1.48
CA ALA A 70 2.50 -16.22 0.56
C ALA A 70 1.15 -16.79 0.12
N ARG A 71 1.16 -17.37 -1.09
CA ARG A 71 0.07 -18.23 -1.53
C ARG A 71 0.40 -19.65 -1.11
N ILE A 72 -0.53 -20.30 -0.43
CA ILE A 72 -0.38 -21.64 0.11
C ILE A 72 -1.30 -22.57 -0.65
N LYS A 73 -0.70 -23.62 -1.21
CA LYS A 73 -1.44 -24.71 -1.86
C LYS A 73 -2.31 -25.42 -0.83
N ASP A 74 -3.52 -25.80 -1.23
CA ASP A 74 -4.50 -26.53 -0.40
C ASP A 74 -4.98 -25.76 0.84
N LEU A 75 -4.80 -24.44 0.87
CA LEU A 75 -5.42 -23.55 1.85
C LEU A 75 -6.80 -23.13 1.34
N ASP A 76 -7.83 -23.18 2.18
CA ASP A 76 -9.21 -22.85 1.77
C ASP A 76 -9.59 -21.38 2.03
N SER A 77 -8.94 -20.75 3.02
CA SER A 77 -9.28 -19.42 3.50
C SER A 77 -8.04 -18.57 3.76
N PHE A 78 -8.21 -17.25 3.78
CA PHE A 78 -7.13 -16.35 4.15
C PHE A 78 -6.89 -16.38 5.66
N ILE A 79 -5.62 -16.29 6.03
CA ILE A 79 -5.16 -16.17 7.41
C ILE A 79 -4.29 -14.93 7.51
N ILE A 80 -4.64 -14.05 8.45
CA ILE A 80 -3.85 -12.89 8.83
C ILE A 80 -3.50 -13.02 10.30
N PHE A 81 -2.23 -12.83 10.65
CA PHE A 81 -1.84 -12.75 12.06
C PHE A 81 -0.65 -11.82 12.24
N ILE A 82 -0.40 -11.43 13.49
CA ILE A 82 0.67 -10.51 13.83
C ILE A 82 1.64 -11.19 14.79
N ALA A 83 2.94 -11.03 14.50
CA ALA A 83 4.00 -11.43 15.40
C ALA A 83 4.89 -10.23 15.76
N HIS A 84 5.22 -10.10 17.05
CA HIS A 84 6.12 -9.10 17.58
C HIS A 84 7.42 -9.76 18.04
N ALA A 85 8.54 -9.36 17.44
CA ALA A 85 9.90 -9.72 17.85
C ALA A 85 10.53 -8.57 18.66
N PRO A 86 10.58 -8.64 20.02
CA PRO A 86 10.98 -7.49 20.84
C PRO A 86 12.41 -6.98 20.58
N LYS A 87 13.32 -7.89 20.21
CA LYS A 87 14.73 -7.56 19.93
C LYS A 87 14.97 -7.00 18.52
N GLY A 88 13.95 -7.10 17.65
CA GLY A 88 14.06 -6.80 16.22
C GLY A 88 14.94 -7.78 15.45
N VAL A 89 14.70 -7.87 14.15
CA VAL A 89 15.39 -8.78 13.22
C VAL A 89 15.94 -7.98 12.04
N GLU A 90 17.16 -8.29 11.62
CA GLU A 90 17.64 -7.79 10.34
C GLU A 90 16.86 -8.49 9.21
N PHE A 91 16.04 -7.73 8.50
CA PHE A 91 15.09 -8.26 7.52
C PHE A 91 15.23 -7.61 6.14
N SER A 92 16.30 -6.82 5.93
CA SER A 92 16.50 -6.06 4.68
C SER A 92 15.31 -5.14 4.37
N SER A 93 14.81 -4.44 5.39
CA SER A 93 13.73 -3.46 5.24
C SER A 93 14.16 -2.28 4.37
N LEU A 94 13.17 -1.60 3.77
CA LEU A 94 13.39 -0.46 2.89
C LEU A 94 14.23 0.65 3.56
N ASP A 95 13.97 0.90 4.85
CA ASP A 95 14.65 1.91 5.67
C ASP A 95 15.88 1.38 6.43
N ARG A 96 16.29 0.13 6.17
CA ARG A 96 17.40 -0.57 6.83
C ARG A 96 17.28 -0.67 8.36
N LYS A 97 16.10 -0.47 8.92
CA LYS A 97 15.85 -0.68 10.35
C LYS A 97 15.46 -2.13 10.62
N LYS A 98 15.85 -2.63 11.78
CA LYS A 98 15.39 -3.94 12.25
C LYS A 98 13.86 -3.99 12.33
N VAL A 99 13.28 -5.07 11.82
CA VAL A 99 11.85 -5.31 11.86
C VAL A 99 11.48 -5.91 13.20
N ARG A 100 10.43 -5.38 13.82
CA ARG A 100 9.87 -5.85 15.11
C ARG A 100 8.45 -6.35 14.97
N LEU A 101 7.68 -5.85 14.03
CA LEU A 101 6.30 -6.30 13.78
C LEU A 101 6.21 -6.98 12.43
N PHE A 102 5.60 -8.16 12.40
CA PHE A 102 5.37 -8.96 11.21
C PHE A 102 3.87 -9.13 11.04
N PHE A 103 3.33 -8.63 9.92
CA PHE A 103 1.94 -8.82 9.52
C PHE A 103 1.90 -9.90 8.46
N VAL A 104 1.56 -11.12 8.88
CA VAL A 104 1.61 -12.28 7.98
C VAL A 104 0.30 -12.44 7.25
N ILE A 105 0.37 -12.70 5.94
CA ILE A 105 -0.81 -12.98 5.10
C ILE A 105 -0.60 -14.29 4.36
N LEU A 106 -1.41 -15.30 4.67
CA LEU A 106 -1.46 -16.56 3.94
C LEU A 106 -2.78 -16.64 3.22
N GLY A 107 -2.75 -17.02 1.95
CA GLY A 107 -3.96 -17.10 1.14
C GLY A 107 -3.94 -18.24 0.14
N PRO A 108 -5.11 -18.63 -0.39
CA PRO A 108 -5.20 -19.68 -1.39
C PRO A 108 -4.65 -19.23 -2.74
N GLU A 109 -4.16 -20.18 -3.54
CA GLU A 109 -3.58 -19.89 -4.87
C GLU A 109 -4.61 -19.36 -5.88
N ASN A 110 -5.88 -19.74 -5.71
CA ASN A 110 -6.97 -19.45 -6.65
C ASN A 110 -7.69 -18.11 -6.40
N ARG A 111 -7.26 -17.29 -5.42
CA ARG A 111 -7.90 -15.98 -5.11
C ARG A 111 -6.89 -14.81 -5.11
N PRO A 112 -6.13 -14.59 -6.20
CA PRO A 112 -5.08 -13.57 -6.24
C PRO A 112 -5.59 -12.13 -6.03
N SER A 113 -6.76 -11.78 -6.58
CA SER A 113 -7.32 -10.43 -6.42
C SER A 113 -7.63 -10.09 -4.96
N GLU A 114 -8.20 -11.05 -4.21
CA GLU A 114 -8.50 -10.86 -2.79
C GLU A 114 -7.22 -10.73 -1.95
N HIS A 115 -6.15 -11.44 -2.33
CA HIS A 115 -4.85 -11.29 -1.69
C HIS A 115 -4.35 -9.84 -1.80
N VAL A 116 -4.45 -9.24 -2.99
CA VAL A 116 -4.06 -7.85 -3.23
C VAL A 116 -4.95 -6.87 -2.43
N GLN A 117 -6.26 -7.12 -2.35
CA GLN A 117 -7.17 -6.31 -1.52
C GLN A 117 -6.76 -6.32 -0.05
N ILE A 118 -6.41 -7.49 0.48
CA ILE A 118 -5.98 -7.67 1.86
C ILE A 118 -4.67 -6.93 2.12
N LEU A 119 -3.67 -7.11 1.24
CA LEU A 119 -2.40 -6.37 1.32
C LEU A 119 -2.64 -4.85 1.37
N ALA A 120 -3.49 -4.33 0.48
CA ALA A 120 -3.83 -2.91 0.47
C ALA A 120 -4.51 -2.47 1.77
N ALA A 121 -5.36 -3.32 2.36
CA ALA A 121 -6.03 -3.02 3.63
C ALA A 121 -5.08 -3.01 4.83
N ILE A 122 -4.13 -3.94 4.88
CA ILE A 122 -3.08 -3.94 5.89
C ILE A 122 -2.21 -2.69 5.73
N SER A 123 -1.69 -2.41 4.54
CA SER A 123 -0.84 -1.23 4.29
C SER A 123 -1.49 0.08 4.74
N ARG A 124 -2.81 0.24 4.54
CA ARG A 124 -3.58 1.39 5.06
C ARG A 124 -3.67 1.42 6.58
N SER A 125 -3.78 0.26 7.24
CA SER A 125 -3.81 0.21 8.71
C SER A 125 -2.44 0.60 9.29
N LEU A 126 -1.35 0.27 8.59
CA LEU A 126 0.02 0.53 9.02
C LEU A 126 0.44 2.01 8.95
N SER A 127 -0.23 2.85 8.15
CA SER A 127 0.00 4.29 8.15
C SER A 127 -0.46 4.96 9.45
N ASN A 128 -1.29 4.28 10.25
CA ASN A 128 -1.69 4.75 11.56
C ASN A 128 -0.57 4.54 12.61
N THR A 129 0.09 5.62 12.98
CA THR A 129 1.18 5.59 13.99
C THR A 129 0.73 5.12 15.38
N SER A 130 -0.57 5.22 15.71
CA SER A 130 -1.14 4.74 16.97
C SER A 130 -1.19 3.22 17.02
N LEU A 131 -1.60 2.57 15.91
CA LEU A 131 -1.65 1.11 15.80
C LEU A 131 -0.28 0.50 16.11
N LYS A 132 0.80 1.01 15.49
CA LYS A 132 2.15 0.51 15.76
C LYS A 132 2.52 0.62 17.23
N LYS A 133 2.25 1.75 17.88
CA LYS A 133 2.57 1.95 19.31
C LYS A 133 1.80 0.96 20.19
N GLU A 134 0.53 0.75 19.92
CA GLU A 134 -0.31 -0.21 20.64
C GLU A 134 0.18 -1.64 20.46
N LEU A 135 0.48 -2.06 19.23
CA LEU A 135 1.00 -3.40 18.95
C LEU A 135 2.37 -3.67 19.59
N LEU A 136 3.25 -2.66 19.66
CA LEU A 136 4.53 -2.77 20.37
C LEU A 136 4.37 -2.86 21.89
N ALA A 137 3.28 -2.29 22.43
CA ALA A 137 2.95 -2.33 23.86
C ALA A 137 2.13 -3.58 24.25
N ALA A 138 1.48 -4.24 23.28
CA ALA A 138 0.65 -5.41 23.49
C ALA A 138 1.41 -6.53 24.22
N ARG A 139 0.74 -7.12 25.22
CA ARG A 139 1.31 -8.17 26.09
C ARG A 139 0.68 -9.53 25.87
N THR A 140 -0.41 -9.60 25.12
CA THR A 140 -1.11 -10.84 24.77
C THR A 140 -1.63 -10.80 23.33
N ALA A 141 -1.93 -11.97 22.76
CA ALA A 141 -2.49 -12.08 21.41
C ALA A 141 -3.86 -11.37 21.30
N GLU A 142 -4.65 -11.39 22.38
CA GLU A 142 -5.96 -10.72 22.46
C GLU A 142 -5.79 -9.21 22.40
N THR A 143 -4.87 -8.62 23.19
CA THR A 143 -4.62 -7.17 23.13
C THR A 143 -4.08 -6.74 21.76
N MET A 144 -3.34 -7.61 21.09
CA MET A 144 -2.83 -7.39 19.73
C MET A 144 -3.97 -7.40 18.71
N GLN A 145 -4.86 -8.38 18.81
CA GLN A 145 -6.08 -8.48 18.00
C GLN A 145 -6.97 -7.26 18.20
N GLU A 146 -7.29 -6.88 19.43
CA GLU A 146 -8.12 -5.70 19.73
C GLU A 146 -7.52 -4.42 19.14
N SER A 147 -6.20 -4.25 19.28
CA SER A 147 -5.49 -3.09 18.72
C SER A 147 -5.59 -3.08 17.20
N PHE A 148 -5.35 -4.23 16.55
CA PHE A 148 -5.48 -4.37 15.10
C PHE A 148 -6.91 -4.11 14.63
N LEU A 149 -7.91 -4.81 15.16
CA LEU A 149 -9.32 -4.66 14.76
C LEU A 149 -9.86 -3.26 14.99
N ARG A 150 -9.43 -2.55 16.03
CA ARG A 150 -9.83 -1.14 16.28
C ARG A 150 -9.35 -0.19 15.18
N HIS A 151 -8.22 -0.51 14.55
CA HIS A 151 -7.59 0.30 13.51
C HIS A 151 -7.82 -0.23 12.10
N SER A 152 -8.19 -1.51 11.97
CA SER A 152 -8.44 -2.24 10.73
C SER A 152 -9.91 -2.41 10.42
N GLY A 153 -10.76 -2.36 11.46
CA GLY A 153 -12.17 -2.11 11.30
C GLY A 153 -12.30 -0.85 10.47
N GLU A 154 -13.07 -0.94 9.40
CA GLU A 154 -13.56 0.26 8.75
C GLU A 154 -14.03 1.16 9.90
N LYS A 155 -13.40 2.31 10.09
CA LYS A 155 -14.25 3.49 10.18
C LYS A 155 -15.12 3.36 8.93
N GLN A 156 -16.29 2.74 9.11
CA GLN A 156 -17.47 3.29 8.52
C GLN A 156 -17.41 4.76 8.96
N GLU A 157 -16.75 5.57 8.15
CA GLU A 157 -17.39 6.76 7.65
C GLU A 157 -18.77 6.28 7.17
N THR A 158 -19.68 6.07 8.12
CA THR A 158 -21.05 6.52 7.94
C THR A 158 -20.87 7.90 7.32
N PRO A 159 -21.40 8.16 6.12
CA PRO A 159 -21.33 9.48 5.53
C PRO A 159 -22.12 10.41 6.45
N THR A 160 -21.44 10.89 7.48
CA THR A 160 -21.94 11.83 8.45
C THR A 160 -21.73 13.15 7.73
N SER A 161 -22.81 13.55 7.04
CA SER A 161 -22.85 14.53 5.95
C SER A 161 -22.24 14.06 4.61
N LYS A 162 -22.89 14.43 3.50
CA LYS A 162 -22.30 14.36 2.16
C LYS A 162 -21.05 15.25 2.17
N GLN A 163 -19.89 14.69 2.50
CA GLN A 163 -18.63 15.40 2.38
C GLN A 163 -18.47 15.82 0.92
N LYS A 164 -18.33 17.12 0.67
CA LYS A 164 -18.17 17.64 -0.69
C LYS A 164 -16.88 17.05 -1.26
N MET A 165 -16.97 16.46 -2.45
CA MET A 165 -15.85 15.85 -3.14
C MET A 165 -15.40 16.74 -4.29
N ARG A 166 -14.11 16.68 -4.62
CA ARG A 166 -13.53 17.32 -5.80
C ARG A 166 -12.80 16.29 -6.65
N LEU A 167 -12.84 16.49 -7.96
CA LEU A 167 -12.01 15.75 -8.90
C LEU A 167 -10.66 16.46 -8.97
N LEU A 168 -9.61 15.79 -8.56
CA LEU A 168 -8.24 16.21 -8.76
C LEU A 168 -7.72 15.62 -10.08
N ILE A 169 -7.18 16.49 -10.91
CA ILE A 169 -6.46 16.15 -12.15
C ILE A 169 -5.02 16.61 -11.96
N LEU A 170 -4.08 15.68 -11.89
CA LEU A 170 -2.66 15.95 -11.85
C LEU A 170 -2.02 15.50 -13.15
N ILE A 171 -1.47 16.44 -13.92
CA ILE A 171 -0.68 16.17 -15.12
C ILE A 171 0.79 16.18 -14.70
N LEU A 172 1.51 15.09 -14.94
CA LEU A 172 2.89 14.90 -14.53
C LEU A 172 3.76 14.53 -15.74
N TYR A 173 4.76 15.35 -16.05
CA TYR A 173 5.73 15.11 -17.13
C TYR A 173 7.01 14.39 -16.64
N MET A 174 7.17 14.26 -15.32
CA MET A 174 8.31 13.61 -14.68
C MET A 174 7.93 12.17 -14.31
N ASP A 175 8.17 11.22 -15.22
CA ASP A 175 7.78 9.81 -15.02
C ASP A 175 8.32 9.19 -13.73
N GLU A 176 9.51 9.61 -13.31
CA GLU A 176 10.18 9.14 -12.10
C GLU A 176 9.41 9.45 -10.81
N LEU A 177 8.53 10.45 -10.83
CA LEU A 177 7.75 10.88 -9.66
C LEU A 177 6.40 10.18 -9.52
N ILE A 178 5.95 9.41 -10.53
CA ILE A 178 4.63 8.77 -10.51
C ILE A 178 4.44 7.90 -9.27
N TYR A 179 5.39 7.02 -9.00
CA TYR A 179 5.28 6.08 -7.87
C TYR A 179 5.26 6.79 -6.52
N HIS A 180 6.03 7.88 -6.37
CA HIS A 180 6.00 8.70 -5.16
C HIS A 180 4.65 9.40 -4.97
N ILE A 181 4.03 9.87 -6.06
CA ILE A 181 2.68 10.43 -6.00
C ILE A 181 1.64 9.37 -5.62
N LEU A 182 1.73 8.15 -6.19
CA LEU A 182 0.80 7.07 -5.86
C LEU A 182 0.96 6.61 -4.42
N GLU A 183 2.18 6.51 -3.92
CA GLU A 183 2.48 6.23 -2.51
C GLU A 183 1.87 7.31 -1.61
N TYR A 184 2.08 8.59 -1.92
CA TYR A 184 1.47 9.69 -1.21
C TYR A 184 -0.07 9.65 -1.25
N PHE A 185 -0.67 9.32 -2.39
CA PHE A 185 -2.13 9.17 -2.49
C PHE A 185 -2.64 8.09 -1.54
N LEU A 186 -1.95 6.95 -1.44
CA LEU A 186 -2.29 5.89 -0.50
C LEU A 186 -2.18 6.36 0.96
N GLU A 187 -1.09 7.07 1.31
CA GLU A 187 -0.88 7.65 2.64
C GLU A 187 -1.95 8.69 2.99
N ALA A 188 -2.32 9.55 2.03
CA ALA A 188 -3.36 10.55 2.17
C ALA A 188 -4.78 9.95 2.23
N GLY A 189 -4.93 8.64 2.04
CA GLY A 189 -6.21 7.95 2.06
C GLY A 189 -7.04 8.11 0.78
N ILE A 190 -6.40 8.52 -0.33
CA ILE A 190 -7.02 8.56 -1.67
C ILE A 190 -7.11 7.11 -2.17
N LYS A 191 -8.32 6.56 -2.11
CA LYS A 191 -8.56 5.11 -2.22
C LYS A 191 -8.51 4.57 -3.66
N GLY A 192 -8.24 5.43 -4.64
CA GLY A 192 -8.07 5.05 -6.04
C GLY A 192 -7.86 6.25 -6.95
N ALA A 193 -7.02 6.06 -7.97
CA ALA A 193 -6.75 7.02 -9.03
C ALA A 193 -6.71 6.30 -10.37
N THR A 194 -7.17 6.96 -11.43
CA THR A 194 -7.01 6.49 -12.80
C THR A 194 -5.79 7.19 -13.39
N ILE A 195 -4.89 6.44 -14.01
CA ILE A 195 -3.71 6.97 -14.69
C ILE A 195 -3.97 6.89 -16.19
N LEU A 196 -3.85 8.02 -16.88
CA LEU A 196 -3.93 8.13 -18.33
C LEU A 196 -2.57 8.55 -18.86
N GLU A 197 -1.92 7.67 -19.62
CA GLU A 197 -0.73 8.02 -20.38
C GLU A 197 -1.13 8.85 -21.60
N SER A 198 -0.46 9.98 -21.79
CA SER A 198 -0.81 10.96 -22.80
C SER A 198 0.43 11.56 -23.46
N SER A 199 0.21 12.13 -24.64
CA SER A 199 1.22 12.83 -25.41
C SER A 199 0.92 14.32 -25.48
N GLY A 200 1.91 15.14 -25.19
CA GLY A 200 1.84 16.58 -25.35
C GLY A 200 1.81 17.00 -26.81
N MET A 201 1.32 18.22 -27.08
CA MET A 201 1.21 18.73 -28.45
C MET A 201 2.54 18.78 -29.21
N GLY A 202 3.68 18.88 -28.52
CA GLY A 202 5.01 18.87 -29.12
C GLY A 202 5.25 17.65 -30.02
N GLN A 203 4.68 16.49 -29.67
CA GLN A 203 4.76 15.25 -30.46
C GLN A 203 3.99 15.34 -31.79
N TYR A 204 2.94 16.14 -31.86
CA TYR A 204 2.12 16.31 -33.06
C TYR A 204 2.62 17.49 -33.92
N VAL A 205 3.01 18.59 -33.27
CA VAL A 205 3.52 19.79 -33.92
C VAL A 205 4.86 19.53 -34.61
N SER A 206 5.69 18.62 -34.09
CA SER A 206 6.93 18.19 -34.77
C SER A 206 6.70 17.60 -36.16
N ASN A 207 5.50 17.10 -36.45
CA ASN A 207 5.15 16.51 -37.74
C ASN A 207 4.56 17.54 -38.72
N ILE A 208 4.36 18.79 -38.31
CA ILE A 208 3.87 19.86 -39.17
C ILE A 208 5.07 20.53 -39.86
N PRO A 209 5.14 20.54 -41.22
CA PRO A 209 6.31 21.06 -41.95
C PRO A 209 6.71 22.50 -41.60
N LEU A 210 5.72 23.33 -41.26
CA LEU A 210 5.92 24.72 -40.85
C LEU A 210 6.75 24.86 -39.55
N PHE A 211 6.72 23.85 -38.68
CA PHE A 211 7.40 23.85 -37.38
C PHE A 211 8.59 22.89 -37.32
N ALA A 212 8.99 22.31 -38.46
CA ALA A 212 10.07 21.31 -38.54
C ALA A 212 11.43 21.86 -38.07
N THR A 213 11.68 23.15 -38.23
CA THR A 213 12.91 23.82 -37.74
C THR A 213 12.96 23.93 -36.21
N PHE A 214 11.83 23.78 -35.52
CA PHE A 214 11.73 23.80 -34.05
C PHE A 214 11.82 22.40 -33.42
N ILE A 215 11.94 21.33 -34.22
CA ILE A 215 12.02 19.94 -33.73
C ILE A 215 13.17 19.79 -32.71
N GLY A 216 14.32 20.41 -32.92
CA GLY A 216 15.45 20.35 -31.99
C GLY A 216 15.20 21.00 -30.62
N PHE A 217 14.27 21.95 -30.55
CA PHE A 217 13.81 22.57 -29.30
C PHE A 217 12.71 21.73 -28.62
N MET A 218 11.80 21.16 -29.41
CA MET A 218 10.64 20.38 -28.93
C MET A 218 10.95 18.91 -28.57
N ASN A 219 11.99 18.30 -29.16
CA ASN A 219 12.40 16.91 -28.86
C ASN A 219 13.24 16.78 -27.58
N LYS A 220 13.67 17.89 -26.95
CA LYS A 220 14.48 17.84 -25.73
C LYS A 220 13.69 17.63 -24.44
N GLN A 221 12.37 17.86 -24.46
CA GLN A 221 11.49 17.54 -23.34
C GLN A 221 10.68 16.30 -23.70
N LYS A 222 10.62 15.33 -22.78
CA LYS A 222 9.74 14.16 -22.90
C LYS A 222 8.31 14.68 -23.15
N ASN A 223 7.81 14.53 -24.38
CA ASN A 223 6.43 14.92 -24.74
C ASN A 223 5.40 13.91 -24.23
N HIS A 224 5.72 13.14 -23.20
CA HIS A 224 4.83 12.20 -22.55
C HIS A 224 4.47 12.73 -21.16
N SER A 225 3.19 12.60 -20.81
CA SER A 225 2.69 12.97 -19.49
C SER A 225 1.74 11.91 -18.97
N ASN A 226 1.79 11.72 -17.67
CA ASN A 226 0.87 10.90 -16.93
C ASN A 226 -0.19 11.81 -16.31
N THR A 227 -1.44 11.61 -16.68
CA THR A 227 -2.59 12.32 -16.10
C THR A 227 -3.23 11.42 -15.05
N LEU A 228 -3.11 11.80 -13.79
CA LEU A 228 -3.71 11.13 -12.66
C LEU A 228 -5.04 11.80 -12.33
N LEU A 229 -6.12 11.03 -12.36
CA LEU A 229 -7.46 11.45 -11.98
C LEU A 229 -7.83 10.78 -10.66
N ALA A 230 -8.14 11.58 -9.64
CA ALA A 230 -8.52 11.07 -8.33
C ALA A 230 -9.69 11.87 -7.73
N THR A 231 -10.48 11.23 -6.89
CA THR A 231 -11.49 11.94 -6.08
C THR A 231 -10.91 12.24 -4.70
N ILE A 232 -11.00 13.50 -4.29
CA ILE A 232 -10.46 13.97 -3.02
C ILE A 232 -11.54 14.69 -2.21
N PRO A 233 -11.48 14.66 -0.87
CA PRO A 233 -12.38 15.46 -0.06
C PRO A 233 -12.06 16.96 -0.17
N ALA A 234 -13.08 17.79 -0.40
CA ALA A 234 -12.90 19.24 -0.62
C ALA A 234 -12.22 19.95 0.57
N ASN A 235 -12.49 19.50 1.81
CA ASN A 235 -11.87 20.06 3.01
C ASN A 235 -10.39 19.68 3.20
N ARG A 236 -9.84 18.79 2.36
CA ARG A 236 -8.44 18.35 2.40
C ARG A 236 -7.65 18.77 1.16
N GLU A 237 -8.24 19.58 0.28
CA GLU A 237 -7.62 20.01 -0.99
C GLU A 237 -6.23 20.63 -0.77
N ASP A 238 -6.13 21.65 0.07
CA ASP A 238 -4.86 22.35 0.30
C ASP A 238 -3.78 21.44 0.93
N GLU A 239 -4.20 20.52 1.80
CA GLU A 239 -3.30 19.51 2.40
C GLU A 239 -2.74 18.58 1.31
N ILE A 240 -3.61 18.12 0.42
CA ILE A 240 -3.26 17.20 -0.67
C ILE A 240 -2.34 17.89 -1.68
N ILE A 241 -2.65 19.13 -2.07
CA ILE A 241 -1.81 19.92 -2.98
C ILE A 241 -0.42 20.11 -2.37
N ARG A 242 -0.31 20.51 -1.10
CA ARG A 242 0.98 20.67 -0.42
C ARG A 242 1.81 19.39 -0.40
N GLY A 243 1.18 18.23 -0.20
CA GLY A 243 1.90 16.95 -0.25
C GLY A 243 2.39 16.59 -1.65
N ILE A 244 1.60 16.91 -2.69
CA ILE A 244 2.05 16.77 -4.08
C ILE A 244 3.23 17.73 -4.37
N GLU A 245 3.18 18.98 -3.90
CA GLU A 245 4.29 19.94 -4.04
C GLU A 245 5.55 19.51 -3.30
N ALA A 246 5.43 18.78 -2.18
CA ALA A 246 6.60 18.23 -1.48
C ALA A 246 7.36 17.20 -2.35
N ILE A 247 6.68 16.55 -3.29
CA ILE A 247 7.25 15.55 -4.20
C ILE A 247 7.70 16.20 -5.52
N THR A 248 6.84 17.05 -6.10
CA THR A 248 7.05 17.65 -7.42
C THR A 248 7.93 18.90 -7.38
N GLY A 249 8.04 19.53 -6.22
CA GLY A 249 8.52 20.89 -6.04
C GLY A 249 7.37 21.90 -6.11
N ASN A 250 7.67 23.17 -5.82
CA ASN A 250 6.68 24.25 -5.88
C ASN A 250 6.16 24.43 -7.32
N LEU A 251 4.85 24.25 -7.51
CA LEU A 251 4.22 24.18 -8.82
C LEU A 251 4.05 25.56 -9.48
N ASP A 252 4.04 26.63 -8.68
CA ASP A 252 4.02 28.00 -9.20
C ASP A 252 5.38 28.44 -9.79
N LYS A 253 6.46 27.80 -9.35
CA LYS A 253 7.84 28.18 -9.72
C LYS A 253 8.50 27.18 -10.67
N LYS A 254 8.06 25.93 -10.69
CA LYS A 254 8.72 24.83 -11.40
C LYS A 254 7.78 24.23 -12.44
N GLN A 255 8.26 24.10 -13.66
CA GLN A 255 7.55 23.40 -14.74
C GLN A 255 7.70 21.88 -14.58
N GLY A 256 6.75 21.12 -15.12
CA GLY A 256 6.80 19.65 -15.19
C GLY A 256 5.67 18.93 -14.46
N ALA A 257 4.82 19.66 -13.74
CA ALA A 257 3.55 19.16 -13.23
C ALA A 257 2.50 20.27 -13.19
N MET A 258 1.22 19.90 -13.26
CA MET A 258 0.09 20.81 -13.15
C MET A 258 -1.03 20.12 -12.39
N ILE A 259 -1.63 20.82 -11.44
CA ILE A 259 -2.81 20.34 -10.70
C ILE A 259 -4.02 21.20 -11.07
N MET A 260 -5.15 20.55 -11.29
CA MET A 260 -6.46 21.19 -11.37
C MET A 260 -7.43 20.46 -10.45
N THR A 261 -8.35 21.20 -9.84
CA THR A 261 -9.41 20.63 -9.03
C THR A 261 -10.77 21.15 -9.51
N PHE A 262 -11.75 20.25 -9.59
CA PHE A 262 -13.11 20.56 -10.01
C PHE A 262 -14.10 20.12 -8.95
N ASP A 263 -15.14 20.92 -8.70
CA ASP A 263 -16.25 20.49 -7.87
C ASP A 263 -16.99 19.32 -8.52
N ILE A 264 -17.34 18.31 -7.72
CA ILE A 264 -18.18 17.19 -8.18
C ILE A 264 -19.60 17.41 -7.66
N ASP A 265 -20.50 17.82 -8.54
CA ASP A 265 -21.92 18.00 -8.20
C ASP A 265 -22.62 16.65 -7.95
N ARG A 266 -22.24 15.62 -8.71
CA ARG A 266 -22.81 14.29 -8.60
C ARG A 266 -21.81 13.22 -9.01
N TYR A 267 -21.76 12.15 -8.24
CA TYR A 267 -21.08 10.90 -8.59
C TYR A 267 -21.86 9.72 -7.99
N LYS A 268 -21.58 8.51 -8.50
CA LYS A 268 -22.11 7.25 -7.96
C LYS A 268 -21.03 6.18 -8.08
N GLY A 269 -20.89 5.35 -7.05
CA GLY A 269 -19.85 4.33 -7.00
C GLY A 269 -18.56 4.86 -6.37
N THR A 270 -17.47 4.13 -6.57
CA THR A 270 -16.17 4.39 -5.94
C THR A 270 -15.06 4.09 -6.93
N MET A 271 -13.98 4.88 -6.91
CA MET A 271 -12.75 4.60 -7.67
C MET A 271 -11.84 3.59 -6.98
N LYS A 272 -12.28 3.02 -5.85
CA LYS A 272 -11.58 1.91 -5.17
C LYS A 272 -11.40 0.76 -6.17
N VAL A 273 -10.15 0.38 -6.40
CA VAL A 273 -9.84 -0.85 -7.14
C VAL A 273 -10.28 -2.03 -6.25
N ILE A 274 -11.19 -2.85 -6.79
CA ILE A 274 -11.58 -4.15 -6.22
C ILE A 274 -10.49 -5.13 -6.60
#